data_AF-A0A9X9F112-F1
#
_entry.id   AF-A0A9X9F112-F1
#
_cell.length_a   1.000
_cell.length_b   1.000
_cell.length_c   1.000
_cell.angle_alpha   90.00
_cell.angle_beta   90.00
_cell.angle_gamma   90.00
#
_symmetry.space_group_name_H-M   'P 1'
#
loop_
_entity.id
_entity.type
_entity.pdbx_description
1 polymer ?
#
loop_
_entity_poly.entity_id
_entity_poly.type
_entity_poly.pdbx_seq_one_letter_code
_entity_poly.pdbx_strand_id
1 'polypeptide(L)'
;NNLDRIRDQRLKDRVVTPEEAASWIQSGMTLGLSGFTRAGDVKAVPFALVNRVKNDESFKVNVYTGASLGSDVDKLFAEAGILGKRLPFQADATMRKGINNG
;
A
#
# COMPACT_ATOMS: atom_id res chain seq x y z
N ASN A 1 -7.96 -22.42 4.79
CA ASN A 1 -8.53 -21.45 3.83
C ASN A 1 -9.59 -20.65 4.57
N ASN A 2 -9.42 -19.34 4.78
CA ASN A 2 -10.25 -18.53 5.72
C ASN A 2 -11.54 -17.99 5.06
N LEU A 3 -12.07 -18.73 4.08
CA LEU A 3 -13.23 -18.32 3.26
C LEU A 3 -14.50 -18.16 4.10
N ASP A 4 -14.55 -18.75 5.30
CA ASP A 4 -15.67 -18.64 6.23
C ASP A 4 -15.87 -17.20 6.76
N ARG A 5 -14.86 -16.34 6.64
CA ARG A 5 -14.98 -14.89 6.94
C ARG A 5 -15.79 -14.16 5.87
N ILE A 6 -15.88 -14.71 4.66
CA ILE A 6 -16.60 -14.14 3.52
C ILE A 6 -17.99 -14.79 3.48
N ARG A 7 -18.95 -14.13 4.14
CA ARG A 7 -20.33 -14.66 4.31
C ARG A 7 -21.15 -14.59 3.03
N ASP A 8 -20.89 -13.62 2.16
CA ASP A 8 -21.54 -13.53 0.84
C ASP A 8 -20.81 -14.42 -0.17
N GLN A 9 -21.50 -15.45 -0.67
CA GLN A 9 -20.91 -16.43 -1.60
C GLN A 9 -20.41 -15.78 -2.89
N ARG A 10 -21.04 -14.70 -3.37
CA ARG A 10 -20.67 -14.01 -4.61
C ARG A 10 -19.29 -13.35 -4.54
N LEU A 11 -18.79 -13.11 -3.33
CA LEU A 11 -17.48 -12.50 -3.11
C LEU A 11 -16.36 -13.54 -3.06
N LYS A 12 -16.67 -14.84 -2.94
CA LYS A 12 -15.65 -15.90 -2.90
C LYS A 12 -14.92 -16.02 -4.24
N ASP A 13 -15.64 -15.81 -5.34
CA ASP A 13 -15.06 -15.81 -6.69
C ASP A 13 -14.14 -14.60 -6.96
N ARG A 14 -14.12 -13.62 -6.04
CA ARG A 14 -13.23 -12.45 -6.10
C ARG A 14 -11.97 -12.60 -5.25
N VAL A 15 -11.78 -13.76 -4.61
CA VAL A 15 -10.58 -14.03 -3.82
C VAL A 15 -9.44 -14.34 -4.77
N VAL A 16 -8.49 -13.42 -4.83
CA VAL A 16 -7.29 -13.51 -5.68
C VAL A 16 -6.03 -13.47 -4.83
N THR A 17 -4.88 -13.78 -5.42
CA THR A 17 -3.59 -13.65 -4.75
C THR A 17 -3.23 -12.17 -4.55
N PRO A 18 -2.34 -11.84 -3.59
CA PRO A 18 -1.83 -10.49 -3.43
C PRO A 18 -1.16 -9.94 -4.71
N GLU A 19 -0.48 -10.79 -5.46
CA GLU A 19 0.20 -10.45 -6.71
C GLU A 19 -0.79 -10.07 -7.81
N GLU A 20 -1.88 -10.83 -7.93
CA GLU A 20 -2.95 -10.52 -8.88
C GLU A 20 -3.65 -9.21 -8.51
N ALA A 21 -3.99 -9.01 -7.24
CA ALA A 21 -4.57 -7.74 -6.78
C ALA A 21 -3.62 -6.55 -7.02
N ALA A 22 -2.32 -6.72 -6.77
CA ALA A 22 -1.32 -5.68 -7.00
C ALA A 22 -1.09 -5.37 -8.50
N SER A 23 -1.42 -6.31 -9.40
CA SER A 23 -1.35 -6.10 -10.85
C SER A 23 -2.38 -5.08 -11.36
N TRP A 24 -3.48 -4.90 -10.63
CA TRP A 24 -4.53 -3.94 -10.98
C TRP A 24 -4.16 -2.49 -10.66
N ILE A 25 -3.12 -2.28 -9.85
CA ILE A 25 -2.63 -0.95 -9.49
C ILE A 25 -1.66 -0.45 -10.57
N GLN A 26 -1.96 0.71 -11.16
CA GLN A 26 -1.15 1.31 -12.21
C GLN A 26 -0.44 2.56 -11.72
N SER A 27 0.65 2.94 -12.41
CA SER A 27 1.36 4.19 -12.12
C SER A 27 0.41 5.39 -12.31
N GLY A 28 0.57 6.40 -11.46
CA GLY A 28 -0.29 7.59 -11.40
C GLY A 28 -1.56 7.43 -10.56
N MET A 29 -1.93 6.21 -10.14
CA MET A 29 -3.13 6.00 -9.33
C MET A 29 -3.00 6.58 -7.91
N THR A 30 -4.15 6.96 -7.34
CA THR A 30 -4.27 7.35 -5.93
C THR A 30 -4.90 6.19 -5.15
N LEU A 31 -4.17 5.71 -4.16
CA LEU A 31 -4.53 4.59 -3.30
C LEU A 31 -5.08 5.12 -1.97
N GLY A 32 -6.36 4.83 -1.71
CA GLY A 32 -6.94 4.97 -0.39
C GLY A 32 -6.66 3.72 0.43
N LEU A 33 -5.82 3.81 1.46
CA LEU A 33 -5.45 2.67 2.30
C LEU A 33 -6.05 2.83 3.70
N SER A 34 -6.58 1.73 4.25
CA SER A 34 -6.98 1.69 5.65
C SER A 34 -5.75 1.75 6.56
N GLY A 35 -5.93 2.35 7.74
CA GLY A 35 -4.92 2.39 8.78
C GLY A 35 -5.02 3.63 9.66
N PHE A 36 -5.01 3.41 10.97
CA PHE A 36 -5.05 4.45 12.00
C PHE A 36 -4.30 3.94 13.23
N THR A 37 -3.15 4.55 13.55
CA THR A 37 -2.39 4.30 14.80
C THR A 37 -2.06 2.82 15.05
N ARG A 38 -1.45 2.13 14.07
CA ARG A 38 -1.02 0.71 14.17
C ARG A 38 -2.13 -0.35 14.18
N ALA A 39 -3.39 0.02 14.01
CA ALA A 39 -4.49 -0.92 13.88
C ALA A 39 -5.11 -0.87 12.46
N GLY A 40 -5.34 -2.06 11.87
CA GLY A 40 -6.11 -2.19 10.63
C GLY A 40 -5.36 -1.94 9.31
N ASP A 41 -4.02 -1.96 9.33
CA ASP A 41 -3.22 -1.66 8.15
C ASP A 41 -3.23 -2.80 7.13
N VAL A 42 -3.23 -2.42 5.85
CA VAL A 42 -3.02 -3.33 4.72
C VAL A 42 -1.60 -3.88 4.73
N LYS A 43 -1.43 -5.17 4.41
CA LYS A 43 -0.12 -5.85 4.46
C LYS A 43 0.20 -6.54 3.14
N ALA A 44 -0.51 -7.60 2.77
CA ALA A 44 -0.09 -8.45 1.65
C ALA A 44 0.01 -7.71 0.29
N VAL A 45 -1.00 -6.94 -0.10
CA VAL A 45 -1.03 -6.26 -1.42
C VAL A 45 0.03 -5.16 -1.57
N PRO A 46 0.26 -4.27 -0.59
CA PRO A 46 1.37 -3.30 -0.64
C PRO A 46 2.75 -3.95 -0.87
N PHE A 47 3.02 -5.08 -0.21
CA PHE A 47 4.29 -5.79 -0.38
C PHE A 47 4.42 -6.43 -1.77
N ALA A 48 3.34 -7.05 -2.27
CA ALA A 48 3.30 -7.58 -3.62
C ALA A 48 3.48 -6.48 -4.68
N LEU A 49 2.87 -5.30 -4.48
CA LEU A 49 3.05 -4.14 -5.34
C LEU A 49 4.51 -3.73 -5.42
N VAL A 50 5.15 -3.49 -4.27
CA VAL A 50 6.56 -3.08 -4.21
C VAL A 50 7.46 -4.12 -4.88
N ASN A 51 7.25 -5.41 -4.61
CA ASN A 51 8.01 -6.47 -5.27
C ASN A 51 7.85 -6.48 -6.80
N ARG A 52 6.65 -6.17 -7.31
CA ARG A 52 6.36 -6.09 -8.74
C ARG A 52 7.09 -4.93 -9.41
N VAL A 53 7.19 -3.78 -8.75
CA VAL A 53 7.69 -2.54 -9.35
C VAL A 53 9.09 -2.12 -8.88
N LYS A 54 9.76 -2.91 -8.03
CA LYS A 54 11.06 -2.57 -7.43
C LYS A 54 12.18 -2.21 -8.42
N ASN A 55 12.05 -2.58 -9.69
CA ASN A 55 13.01 -2.30 -10.76
C ASN A 55 12.48 -1.25 -11.77
N ASP A 56 11.34 -0.64 -11.49
CA ASP A 56 10.71 0.38 -12.34
C ASP A 56 10.66 1.71 -11.60
N GLU A 57 11.69 2.54 -11.82
CA GLU A 57 11.83 3.85 -11.19
C GLU A 57 10.75 4.86 -11.63
N SER A 58 10.08 4.59 -12.75
CA SER A 58 9.02 5.45 -13.28
C SER A 58 7.67 5.22 -12.60
N PHE A 59 7.52 4.10 -11.89
CA PHE A 59 6.27 3.74 -11.23
C PHE A 59 6.05 4.59 -9.98
N LYS A 60 4.99 5.42 -9.97
CA LYS A 60 4.64 6.27 -8.83
C LYS A 60 3.16 6.13 -8.49
N VAL A 61 2.83 6.10 -7.20
CA VAL A 61 1.45 6.14 -6.71
C VAL A 61 1.29 7.19 -5.62
N ASN A 62 0.09 7.74 -5.50
CA ASN A 62 -0.27 8.61 -4.38
C ASN A 62 -0.92 7.77 -3.28
N VAL A 63 -0.55 7.96 -2.02
CA VAL A 63 -1.07 7.16 -0.89
C VAL A 63 -1.78 8.04 0.12
N TYR A 64 -3.10 7.82 0.25
CA TYR A 64 -3.98 8.56 1.13
C TYR A 64 -4.49 7.60 2.22
N THR A 65 -4.24 7.95 3.47
CA THR A 65 -4.59 7.12 4.64
C THR A 65 -5.53 7.88 5.58
N GLY A 66 -6.08 7.19 6.59
CA GLY A 66 -6.79 7.86 7.68
C GLY A 66 -5.82 8.72 8.52
N ALA A 67 -4.79 8.08 9.08
CA ALA A 67 -3.71 8.75 9.82
C ALA A 67 -2.37 8.02 9.59
N SER A 68 -1.54 7.89 10.63
CA SER A 68 -0.32 7.09 10.53
C SER A 68 -0.66 5.61 10.35
N LEU A 69 0.06 4.98 9.43
CA LEU A 69 0.17 3.54 9.35
C LEU A 69 1.15 3.10 10.45
N GLY A 70 0.87 1.97 11.07
CA GLY A 70 1.80 1.32 11.99
C GLY A 70 2.58 0.16 11.42
N SER A 71 2.12 -0.37 10.30
CA SER A 71 2.88 -1.26 9.44
C SER A 71 3.99 -0.50 8.72
N ASP A 72 5.09 -1.19 8.43
CA ASP A 72 6.22 -0.72 7.62
C ASP A 72 5.84 -0.34 6.16
N VAL A 73 4.56 -0.16 5.81
CA VAL A 73 4.10 0.21 4.46
C VAL A 73 4.62 1.58 4.04
N ASP A 74 4.61 2.57 4.94
CA ASP A 74 5.20 3.89 4.64
C ASP A 74 6.70 3.76 4.36
N LYS A 75 7.42 3.04 5.24
CA LYS A 75 8.84 2.75 5.06
C LYS A 75 9.10 2.02 3.74
N LEU A 76 8.34 0.97 3.46
CA LEU A 76 8.47 0.12 2.29
C LEU A 76 8.26 0.92 0.99
N PHE A 77 7.25 1.78 0.93
CA PHE A 77 6.98 2.60 -0.25
C PHE A 77 8.05 3.68 -0.43
N ALA A 78 8.56 4.24 0.67
CA ALA A 78 9.66 5.19 0.65
C ALA A 78 10.98 4.54 0.20
N GLU A 79 11.33 3.35 0.72
CA GLU A 79 12.53 2.60 0.34
C GLU A 79 12.48 2.12 -1.11
N ALA A 80 11.31 1.70 -1.59
CA ALA A 80 11.11 1.34 -2.98
C ALA A 80 11.10 2.55 -3.93
N GLY A 81 11.01 3.77 -3.40
CA GLY A 81 10.96 4.98 -4.20
C GLY A 81 9.70 5.10 -5.05
N ILE A 82 8.59 4.43 -4.71
CA ILE A 82 7.39 4.38 -5.56
C ILE A 82 6.33 5.42 -5.19
N LEU A 83 6.64 6.30 -4.25
CA LEU A 83 5.71 7.29 -3.73
C LEU A 83 5.75 8.57 -4.57
N GLY A 84 4.58 9.00 -5.06
CA GLY A 84 4.38 10.31 -5.69
C GLY A 84 3.90 11.38 -4.70
N LYS A 85 2.88 11.07 -3.89
CA LYS A 85 2.36 11.95 -2.82
C LYS A 85 1.91 11.13 -1.63
N ARG A 86 2.04 11.70 -0.42
CA ARG A 86 1.58 11.07 0.83
C ARG A 86 0.77 12.04 1.67
N LEU A 87 -0.46 11.65 2.00
CA LEU A 87 -1.42 12.46 2.79
C LEU A 87 -2.25 11.58 3.73
N PRO A 88 -2.83 12.11 4.83
CA PRO A 88 -2.58 13.44 5.39
C PRO A 88 -1.45 13.43 6.45
N PHE A 89 -1.12 12.27 7.02
CA PHE A 89 -0.17 12.15 8.13
C PHE A 89 0.69 10.88 8.02
N GLN A 90 1.98 11.02 8.31
CA GLN A 90 2.96 9.94 8.38
C GLN A 90 3.92 10.19 9.54
N ALA A 91 4.41 9.12 10.16
CA ALA A 91 5.35 9.20 11.30
C ALA A 91 6.62 8.36 11.09
N ASP A 92 6.80 7.79 9.89
CA ASP A 92 7.94 6.94 9.58
C ASP A 92 9.20 7.78 9.28
N ALA A 93 10.34 7.35 9.81
CA ALA A 93 11.58 8.11 9.69
C ALA A 93 12.12 8.13 8.25
N THR A 94 11.98 7.03 7.51
CA THR A 94 12.43 6.93 6.12
C THR A 94 11.55 7.78 5.22
N MET A 95 10.22 7.66 5.39
CA MET A 95 9.24 8.49 4.68
C MET A 95 9.49 9.98 4.91
N ARG A 96 9.67 10.39 6.18
CA ARG A 96 9.97 11.78 6.54
C ARG A 96 11.25 12.28 5.89
N LYS A 97 12.30 11.45 5.82
CA LYS A 97 13.56 11.82 5.16
C LYS A 97 13.34 12.05 3.66
N GLY A 98 12.57 11.18 3.00
CA GLY A 98 12.19 11.35 1.59
C GLY A 98 11.46 12.67 1.38
N ILE A 99 10.38 12.91 2.13
CA ILE A 99 9.58 14.15 2.03
C ILE A 99 10.43 15.41 2.22
N ASN A 100 11.36 15.40 3.17
CA ASN A 100 12.22 16.56 3.46
C ASN A 100 13.28 16.82 2.39
N ASN A 101 13.56 15.85 1.50
CA ASN A 101 14.54 15.98 0.43
C ASN A 101 13.92 16.40 -0.92
N GLY A 102 12.59 16.58 -0.97
CA GLY A 102 11.83 16.82 -2.21
C GLY A 102 11.47 15.53 -2.95
#